data_AF-A0A3D4WAQ4-F1
#
_entry.id   AF-A0A3D4WAQ4-F1
#
_cell.length_a   1.000
_cell.length_b   1.000
_cell.length_c   1.000
_cell.angle_alpha   90.00
_cell.angle_beta   90.00
_cell.angle_gamma   90.00
#
_symmetry.space_group_name_H-M   'P 1'
#
loop_
_entity.id
_entity.type
_entity.pdbx_description
1 polymer ?
#
loop_
_entity_poly.entity_id
_entity_poly.type
_entity_poly.pdbx_seq_one_letter_code
_entity_poly.pdbx_strand_id
1 'polypeptide(L)'
;MKKHFLFSIALFAGLISVKAQDDMPLVWESRMDHKIVHTGTGTEERGFSYAASDKEITVFDNKTGKPRWNKKFKELAPKLGKIDDLIPFWESDVIFLFDRKLGKDVLAVVEMESGNFLWSTDKYQDVDEENVVYIPEEQSFAISLKKELVFIRARTGEERWSTAKFKGVVGKYAITPDGYMVMVNFVPSSLGALFTGFKNQIAKIDIRNGDIIWENTYVGRAERKVISREFLYDLFVDGDKVMLMMNGYQVYDLKTGASLWSAAFDYTPDGIGKRPADARKFGIYGAVADPVRVGDDLYVLDMS
;
A
#
# COMPACT_ATOMS: atom_id res chain seq x y z
N MET A 1 -40.75 -10.13 50.55
CA MET A 1 -41.19 -9.55 49.26
C MET A 1 -40.10 -8.83 48.46
N LYS A 2 -39.09 -8.17 49.06
CA LYS A 2 -38.06 -7.42 48.30
C LYS A 2 -36.93 -8.24 47.65
N LYS A 3 -36.60 -9.45 48.14
CA LYS A 3 -35.50 -10.28 47.60
C LYS A 3 -35.86 -11.08 46.33
N HIS A 4 -37.13 -11.43 46.14
CA HIS A 4 -37.55 -12.17 44.94
C HIS A 4 -37.70 -11.27 43.70
N PHE A 5 -37.99 -9.98 43.89
CA PHE A 5 -38.12 -9.02 42.78
C PHE A 5 -36.76 -8.65 42.15
N LEU A 6 -35.70 -8.59 42.96
CA LEU A 6 -34.32 -8.34 42.49
C LEU A 6 -33.75 -9.53 41.69
N PHE A 7 -34.16 -10.76 42.01
CA PHE A 7 -33.74 -11.96 41.27
C PHE A 7 -34.42 -12.06 39.89
N SER A 8 -35.69 -11.63 39.79
CA SER A 8 -36.43 -11.61 38.52
C SER A 8 -35.90 -10.55 37.54
N ILE A 9 -35.41 -9.41 38.04
CA ILE A 9 -34.80 -8.37 37.20
C ILE A 9 -33.40 -8.79 36.70
N ALA A 10 -32.62 -9.50 37.52
CA ALA A 10 -31.32 -10.04 37.10
C ALA A 10 -31.46 -11.14 36.03
N LEU A 11 -32.52 -11.98 36.09
CA LEU A 11 -32.81 -12.96 35.03
C LEU A 11 -33.29 -12.30 33.72
N PHE A 12 -34.01 -11.19 33.78
CA PHE A 12 -34.44 -10.45 32.58
C PHE A 12 -33.30 -9.63 31.96
N ALA A 13 -32.37 -9.10 32.76
CA ALA A 13 -31.16 -8.43 32.26
C ALA A 13 -30.18 -9.42 31.61
N GLY A 14 -30.22 -10.71 32.00
CA GLY A 14 -29.47 -11.78 31.36
C GLY A 14 -30.08 -12.26 30.03
N LEU A 15 -31.37 -11.98 29.75
CA LEU A 15 -32.01 -12.27 28.46
C LEU A 15 -31.79 -11.18 27.41
N ILE A 16 -31.24 -10.02 27.82
CA ILE A 16 -30.52 -9.09 26.93
C ILE A 16 -29.07 -9.58 26.78
N SER A 17 -28.86 -10.90 26.86
CA SER A 17 -27.74 -11.57 26.24
C SER A 17 -27.63 -11.00 24.84
N VAL A 18 -26.61 -10.17 24.66
CA VAL A 18 -25.63 -10.38 23.60
C VAL A 18 -26.36 -10.88 22.37
N LYS A 19 -26.84 -9.94 21.53
CA LYS A 19 -26.91 -10.21 20.10
C LYS A 19 -25.46 -10.50 19.68
N ALA A 20 -25.01 -11.70 20.02
CA ALA A 20 -23.94 -12.39 19.35
C ALA A 20 -24.33 -12.22 17.90
N GLN A 21 -23.47 -11.53 17.17
CA GLN A 21 -23.52 -11.39 15.73
C GLN A 21 -24.17 -12.66 15.17
N ASP A 22 -25.43 -12.54 14.71
CA ASP A 22 -26.19 -13.68 14.19
C ASP A 22 -25.24 -14.47 13.29
N ASP A 23 -25.16 -15.80 13.47
CA ASP A 23 -24.23 -16.67 12.73
C ASP A 23 -24.15 -16.20 11.28
N MET A 24 -22.97 -15.75 10.85
CA MET A 24 -22.83 -15.17 9.51
C MET A 24 -23.23 -16.25 8.49
N PRO A 25 -24.36 -16.08 7.77
CA PRO A 25 -24.90 -17.16 6.97
C PRO A 25 -23.96 -17.46 5.79
N LEU A 26 -23.75 -18.74 5.52
CA LEU A 26 -23.02 -19.17 4.34
C LEU A 26 -23.82 -18.75 3.09
N VAL A 27 -23.31 -17.78 2.34
CA VAL A 27 -23.95 -17.33 1.08
C VAL A 27 -23.67 -18.31 -0.06
N TRP A 28 -22.42 -18.75 -0.18
CA TRP A 28 -21.98 -19.77 -1.12
C TRP A 28 -20.68 -20.41 -0.63
N GLU A 29 -20.41 -21.63 -1.10
CA GLU A 29 -19.13 -22.31 -0.93
C GLU A 29 -18.73 -22.93 -2.28
N SER A 30 -17.46 -22.77 -2.65
CA SER A 30 -16.89 -23.37 -3.86
C SER A 30 -15.59 -24.08 -3.53
N ARG A 31 -15.44 -25.29 -4.05
CA ARG A 31 -14.18 -26.03 -3.99
C ARG A 31 -13.33 -25.66 -5.20
N MET A 32 -12.07 -25.28 -4.95
CA MET A 32 -11.08 -25.05 -6.00
C MET A 32 -10.37 -26.38 -6.34
N ASP A 33 -10.01 -26.55 -7.61
CA ASP A 33 -9.32 -27.74 -8.10
C ASP A 33 -7.83 -27.80 -7.72
N HIS A 34 -7.31 -26.72 -7.13
CA HIS A 34 -5.94 -26.62 -6.63
C HIS A 34 -5.88 -26.22 -5.17
N LYS A 35 -4.70 -26.48 -4.59
CA LYS A 35 -4.33 -25.95 -3.28
C LYS A 35 -4.38 -24.42 -3.30
N ILE A 36 -4.95 -23.83 -2.26
CA ILE A 36 -4.95 -22.38 -2.06
C ILE A 36 -3.75 -22.03 -1.17
N VAL A 37 -2.82 -21.27 -1.73
CA VAL A 37 -1.63 -20.75 -1.05
C VAL A 37 -1.66 -19.23 -1.00
N HIS A 38 -2.21 -18.61 -2.04
CA HIS A 38 -2.44 -17.17 -2.12
C HIS A 38 -3.91 -16.89 -2.36
N THR A 39 -4.38 -15.77 -1.84
CA THR A 39 -5.75 -15.28 -2.01
C THR A 39 -5.72 -13.77 -2.13
N GLY A 40 -6.63 -13.21 -2.90
CA GLY A 40 -6.89 -11.78 -2.90
C GLY A 40 -8.36 -11.51 -3.09
N THR A 41 -8.89 -10.60 -2.29
CA THR A 41 -10.31 -10.23 -2.30
C THR A 41 -10.47 -8.90 -3.00
N GLY A 42 -11.15 -8.89 -4.15
CA GLY A 42 -11.50 -7.65 -4.83
C GLY A 42 -12.62 -6.92 -4.10
N THR A 43 -12.81 -5.63 -4.41
CA THR A 43 -13.90 -4.81 -3.88
C THR A 43 -15.27 -5.28 -4.40
N GLU A 44 -16.35 -4.82 -3.77
CA GLU A 44 -17.70 -5.09 -4.28
C GLU A 44 -17.89 -4.58 -5.72
N GLU A 45 -17.29 -3.42 -6.05
CA GLU A 45 -17.33 -2.82 -7.38
C GLU A 45 -16.66 -3.71 -8.44
N ARG A 46 -15.54 -4.36 -8.08
CA ARG A 46 -14.86 -5.33 -8.95
C ARG A 46 -15.67 -6.60 -9.17
N GLY A 47 -16.32 -7.08 -8.12
CA GLY A 47 -17.19 -8.26 -8.19
C GLY A 47 -16.47 -9.58 -8.42
N PHE A 48 -15.13 -9.63 -8.34
CA PHE A 48 -14.36 -10.87 -8.42
C PHE A 48 -13.20 -10.89 -7.43
N SER A 49 -12.71 -12.09 -7.15
CA SER A 49 -11.55 -12.38 -6.31
C SER A 49 -10.73 -13.50 -6.93
N TYR A 50 -9.57 -13.80 -6.37
CA TYR A 50 -8.75 -14.91 -6.81
C TYR A 50 -8.28 -15.80 -5.67
N ALA A 51 -8.02 -17.06 -6.03
CA ALA A 51 -7.29 -18.03 -5.23
C ALA A 51 -6.22 -18.65 -6.12
N ALA A 52 -5.01 -18.85 -5.60
CA ALA A 52 -3.91 -19.40 -6.38
C ALA A 52 -3.06 -20.41 -5.58
N SER A 53 -2.49 -21.36 -6.32
CA SER A 53 -1.39 -22.21 -5.88
C SER A 53 -0.06 -21.63 -6.35
N ASP A 54 1.00 -22.43 -6.33
CA ASP A 54 2.29 -22.08 -6.95
C ASP A 54 2.34 -22.36 -8.47
N LYS A 55 1.29 -22.97 -9.05
CA LYS A 55 1.27 -23.41 -10.46
C LYS A 55 0.07 -22.92 -11.27
N GLU A 56 -1.00 -22.53 -10.61
CA GLU A 56 -2.25 -22.10 -11.23
C GLU A 56 -3.04 -21.13 -10.35
N ILE A 57 -3.92 -20.38 -11.00
CA ILE A 57 -4.78 -19.37 -10.39
C ILE A 57 -6.20 -19.51 -10.92
N THR A 58 -7.17 -19.38 -10.01
CA THR A 58 -8.59 -19.27 -10.32
C THR A 58 -9.08 -17.89 -9.95
N VAL A 59 -9.73 -17.21 -10.89
CA VAL A 59 -10.53 -16.01 -10.64
C VAL A 59 -11.99 -16.39 -10.59
N PHE A 60 -12.71 -15.93 -9.56
CA PHE A 60 -14.09 -16.31 -9.31
C PHE A 60 -14.95 -15.08 -8.99
N ASP A 61 -16.26 -15.20 -9.27
CA ASP A 61 -17.25 -14.16 -9.01
C ASP A 61 -17.58 -14.07 -7.52
N ASN A 62 -17.56 -12.87 -6.95
CA ASN A 62 -17.80 -12.66 -5.51
C ASN A 62 -19.25 -12.94 -5.09
N LYS A 63 -20.23 -12.76 -6.00
CA LYS A 63 -21.65 -12.94 -5.67
C LYS A 63 -22.04 -14.41 -5.65
N THR A 64 -21.44 -15.23 -6.52
CA THR A 64 -21.84 -16.63 -6.68
C THR A 64 -20.77 -17.65 -6.31
N GLY A 65 -19.52 -17.23 -6.11
CA GLY A 65 -18.38 -18.11 -5.88
C GLY A 65 -17.95 -18.93 -7.09
N LYS A 66 -18.53 -18.68 -8.27
CA LYS A 66 -18.29 -19.52 -9.46
C LYS A 66 -16.98 -19.08 -10.13
N PRO A 67 -16.12 -20.02 -10.57
CA PRO A 67 -14.96 -19.68 -11.38
C PRO A 67 -15.39 -18.91 -12.64
N ARG A 68 -14.78 -17.74 -12.86
CA ARG A 68 -14.82 -17.03 -14.14
C ARG A 68 -13.84 -17.66 -15.11
N TRP A 69 -12.63 -17.96 -14.63
CA TRP A 69 -11.62 -18.71 -15.36
C TRP A 69 -10.61 -19.34 -14.39
N ASN A 70 -9.94 -20.40 -14.86
CA ASN A 70 -8.80 -21.04 -14.21
C ASN A 70 -7.74 -21.26 -15.29
N LYS A 71 -6.49 -20.90 -15.00
CA LYS A 71 -5.35 -21.09 -15.90
C LYS A 71 -4.10 -21.47 -15.12
N LYS A 72 -3.25 -22.30 -15.72
CA LYS A 72 -1.89 -22.51 -15.23
C LYS A 72 -1.03 -21.29 -15.52
N PHE A 73 -0.08 -20.98 -14.66
CA PHE A 73 0.81 -19.83 -14.88
C PHE A 73 1.63 -19.96 -16.18
N LYS A 74 1.99 -21.19 -16.58
CA LYS A 74 2.62 -21.46 -17.88
C LYS A 74 1.76 -21.12 -19.09
N GLU A 75 0.43 -21.18 -18.94
CA GLU A 75 -0.52 -20.82 -19.98
C GLU A 75 -0.74 -19.30 -20.04
N LEU A 76 -0.61 -18.62 -18.89
CA LEU A 76 -0.66 -17.16 -18.79
C LEU A 76 0.62 -16.51 -19.36
N ALA A 77 1.79 -17.02 -19.00
CA ALA A 77 3.07 -16.54 -19.53
C ALA A 77 4.06 -17.72 -19.63
N PRO A 78 4.50 -18.12 -20.84
CA PRO A 78 5.29 -19.33 -21.03
C PRO A 78 6.62 -19.40 -20.27
N LYS A 79 7.19 -18.26 -19.87
CA LYS A 79 8.44 -18.18 -19.10
C LYS A 79 8.26 -18.51 -17.61
N LEU A 80 7.03 -18.53 -17.10
CA LEU A 80 6.74 -18.86 -15.72
C LEU A 80 6.84 -20.37 -15.51
N GLY A 81 7.59 -20.79 -14.49
CA GLY A 81 7.69 -22.19 -14.07
C GLY A 81 6.83 -22.46 -12.84
N LYS A 82 7.05 -21.66 -11.80
CA LYS A 82 6.39 -21.67 -10.50
C LYS A 82 6.24 -20.21 -10.05
N ILE A 83 5.15 -19.91 -9.35
CA ILE A 83 4.97 -18.61 -8.70
C ILE A 83 5.38 -18.73 -7.24
N ASP A 84 6.35 -17.89 -6.87
CA ASP A 84 6.83 -17.75 -5.50
C ASP A 84 6.14 -16.58 -4.81
N ASP A 85 5.73 -15.57 -5.58
CA ASP A 85 5.09 -14.37 -5.07
C ASP A 85 4.16 -13.74 -6.12
N LEU A 86 3.11 -13.08 -5.65
CA LEU A 86 2.17 -12.37 -6.51
C LEU A 86 1.66 -11.10 -5.84
N ILE A 87 1.47 -10.05 -6.63
CA ILE A 87 1.10 -8.73 -6.12
C ILE A 87 -0.08 -8.22 -6.96
N PRO A 88 -1.30 -8.20 -6.41
CA PRO A 88 -2.46 -7.68 -7.11
C PRO A 88 -2.53 -6.16 -7.03
N PHE A 89 -2.68 -5.51 -8.16
CA PHE A 89 -2.98 -4.08 -8.29
C PHE A 89 -4.43 -3.92 -8.73
N TRP A 90 -5.33 -3.90 -7.75
CA TRP A 90 -6.78 -3.83 -7.96
C TRP A 90 -7.26 -2.58 -8.67
N GLU A 91 -6.55 -1.47 -8.60
CA GLU A 91 -6.95 -0.27 -9.32
C GLU A 91 -6.65 -0.38 -10.82
N SER A 92 -5.55 -1.06 -11.19
CA SER A 92 -5.10 -1.18 -12.59
C SER A 92 -5.60 -2.42 -13.33
N ASP A 93 -6.33 -3.31 -12.65
CA ASP A 93 -6.74 -4.64 -13.17
C ASP A 93 -5.57 -5.55 -13.53
N VAL A 94 -4.48 -5.43 -12.78
CA VAL A 94 -3.24 -6.15 -13.08
C VAL A 94 -2.77 -6.94 -11.88
N ILE A 95 -2.23 -8.13 -12.13
CA ILE A 95 -1.47 -8.90 -11.15
C ILE A 95 -0.05 -9.08 -11.64
N PHE A 96 0.91 -8.82 -10.75
CA PHE A 96 2.30 -9.18 -10.95
C PHE A 96 2.51 -10.60 -10.46
N LEU A 97 3.15 -11.41 -11.29
CA LEU A 97 3.45 -12.81 -11.03
C LEU A 97 4.96 -12.98 -11.06
N PHE A 98 5.54 -13.39 -9.93
CA PHE A 98 6.98 -13.58 -9.79
C PHE A 98 7.34 -15.06 -9.73
N ASP A 99 8.16 -15.48 -10.69
CA ASP A 99 8.95 -16.72 -10.61
C ASP A 99 10.37 -16.32 -10.17
N ARG A 100 10.67 -16.55 -8.89
CA ARG A 100 11.89 -16.04 -8.24
C ARG A 100 13.04 -16.98 -8.50
N LYS A 101 14.13 -16.46 -9.06
CA LYS A 101 15.35 -17.23 -9.33
C LYS A 101 16.54 -16.33 -9.07
N LEU A 102 17.56 -16.85 -8.41
CA LEU A 102 18.77 -16.08 -8.06
C LEU A 102 19.34 -15.32 -9.27
N GLY A 103 19.15 -13.99 -9.28
CA GLY A 103 19.58 -13.08 -10.34
C GLY A 103 18.89 -13.28 -11.70
N LYS A 104 17.76 -13.99 -11.73
CA LYS A 104 16.97 -14.33 -12.93
C LYS A 104 15.47 -14.35 -12.62
N ASP A 105 15.02 -13.49 -11.71
CA ASP A 105 13.59 -13.30 -11.45
C ASP A 105 12.88 -13.03 -12.77
N VAL A 106 11.74 -13.69 -12.97
CA VAL A 106 10.83 -13.40 -14.07
C VAL A 106 9.59 -12.75 -13.47
N LEU A 107 9.36 -11.51 -13.84
CA LEU A 107 8.10 -10.81 -13.62
C LEU A 107 7.23 -10.98 -14.86
N ALA A 108 6.04 -11.54 -14.69
CA ALA A 108 4.98 -11.50 -15.70
C ALA A 108 3.81 -10.68 -15.18
N VAL A 109 3.17 -9.96 -16.10
CA VAL A 109 2.07 -9.04 -15.80
C VAL A 109 0.86 -9.48 -16.61
N VAL A 110 -0.25 -9.69 -15.91
CA VAL A 110 -1.46 -10.30 -16.45
C VAL A 110 -2.66 -9.46 -16.01
N GLU A 111 -3.64 -9.34 -16.90
CA GLU A 111 -4.94 -8.73 -16.59
C GLU A 111 -5.76 -9.67 -15.68
N MET A 112 -6.22 -9.19 -14.53
CA MET A 112 -6.87 -10.05 -13.53
C MET A 112 -8.26 -10.48 -13.95
N GLU A 113 -9.05 -9.62 -14.58
CA GLU A 113 -10.42 -9.98 -14.94
C GLU A 113 -10.47 -11.10 -16.00
N SER A 114 -9.57 -11.08 -16.97
CA SER A 114 -9.58 -11.97 -18.15
C SER A 114 -8.51 -13.06 -18.14
N GLY A 115 -7.44 -12.88 -17.36
CA GLY A 115 -6.23 -13.67 -17.44
C GLY A 115 -5.49 -13.46 -18.76
N ASN A 116 -5.57 -12.28 -19.37
CA ASN A 116 -4.81 -11.93 -20.57
C ASN A 116 -3.37 -11.58 -20.20
N PHE A 117 -2.42 -12.15 -20.93
CA PHE A 117 -1.03 -11.76 -20.84
C PHE A 117 -0.84 -10.33 -21.33
N LEU A 118 -0.09 -9.52 -20.57
CA LEU A 118 0.22 -8.15 -20.95
C LEU A 118 1.70 -8.04 -21.36
N TRP A 119 2.61 -8.32 -20.42
CA TRP A 119 4.05 -8.27 -20.68
C TRP A 119 4.83 -9.08 -19.65
N SER A 120 6.10 -9.33 -19.93
CA SER A 120 7.02 -9.98 -18.98
C SER A 120 8.42 -9.44 -19.13
N THR A 121 9.18 -9.44 -18.04
CA THR A 121 10.58 -8.99 -18.02
C THR A 121 11.38 -9.83 -17.03
N ASP A 122 12.66 -9.99 -17.32
CA ASP A 122 13.68 -10.55 -16.41
C ASP A 122 14.67 -9.47 -15.95
N LYS A 123 14.40 -8.20 -16.27
CA LYS A 123 15.26 -7.06 -15.88
C LYS A 123 15.12 -6.70 -14.40
N TYR A 124 13.95 -6.94 -13.82
CA TYR A 124 13.62 -6.48 -12.47
C TYR A 124 13.84 -7.60 -11.47
N GLN A 125 14.80 -7.37 -10.57
CA GLN A 125 15.26 -8.34 -9.59
C GLN A 125 14.90 -7.83 -8.19
N ASP A 126 14.55 -8.76 -7.30
CA ASP A 126 14.28 -8.46 -5.87
C ASP A 126 13.18 -7.39 -5.66
N VAL A 127 12.20 -7.31 -6.58
CA VAL A 127 11.05 -6.38 -6.47
C VAL A 127 9.95 -7.01 -5.64
N ASP A 128 9.58 -6.40 -4.52
CA ASP A 128 8.42 -6.76 -3.71
C ASP A 128 7.30 -5.69 -3.80
N GLU A 129 6.24 -5.82 -3.00
CA GLU A 129 5.12 -4.87 -2.98
C GLU A 129 5.54 -3.46 -2.56
N GLU A 130 6.53 -3.32 -1.68
CA GLU A 130 7.03 -2.02 -1.23
C GLU A 130 7.79 -1.29 -2.35
N ASN A 131 8.29 -2.01 -3.35
CA ASN A 131 9.03 -1.45 -4.47
C ASN A 131 8.15 -0.82 -5.55
N VAL A 132 6.84 -1.08 -5.56
CA VAL A 132 5.97 -0.75 -6.68
C VAL A 132 4.83 0.17 -6.24
N VAL A 133 4.77 1.35 -6.86
CA VAL A 133 3.64 2.26 -6.70
C VAL A 133 2.90 2.37 -8.02
N TYR A 134 1.60 2.09 -8.01
CA TYR A 134 0.73 2.41 -9.14
C TYR A 134 0.38 3.89 -9.12
N ILE A 135 0.47 4.55 -10.27
CA ILE A 135 0.13 5.95 -10.49
C ILE A 135 -1.04 5.97 -11.48
N PRO A 136 -2.29 6.01 -10.99
CA PRO A 136 -3.50 5.92 -11.81
C PRO A 136 -3.61 7.02 -12.86
N GLU A 137 -3.18 8.23 -12.51
CA GLU A 137 -3.21 9.42 -13.39
C GLU A 137 -2.43 9.20 -14.69
N GLU A 138 -1.41 8.34 -14.65
CA GLU A 138 -0.53 8.03 -15.77
C GLU A 138 -0.68 6.58 -16.24
N GLN A 139 -1.58 5.81 -15.63
CA GLN A 139 -1.76 4.38 -15.86
C GLN A 139 -0.41 3.62 -15.88
N SER A 140 0.46 3.97 -14.95
CA SER A 140 1.88 3.57 -14.95
C SER A 140 2.30 3.09 -13.55
N PHE A 141 3.36 2.29 -13.50
CA PHE A 141 4.02 1.92 -12.25
C PHE A 141 5.33 2.69 -12.12
N ALA A 142 5.60 3.15 -10.89
CA ALA A 142 6.93 3.54 -10.44
C ALA A 142 7.53 2.33 -9.71
N ILE A 143 8.58 1.73 -10.27
CA ILE A 143 9.27 0.54 -9.74
C ILE A 143 10.64 0.95 -9.22
N SER A 144 10.80 0.92 -7.91
CA SER A 144 12.06 1.21 -7.24
C SER A 144 12.98 -0.01 -7.24
N LEU A 145 14.00 0.03 -8.09
CA LEU A 145 15.09 -0.95 -8.12
C LEU A 145 16.25 -0.50 -7.22
N LYS A 146 17.22 -1.39 -7.01
CA LYS A 146 18.41 -1.11 -6.19
C LYS A 146 19.19 0.15 -6.63
N LYS A 147 19.22 0.46 -7.92
CA LYS A 147 20.06 1.53 -8.48
C LYS A 147 19.27 2.70 -9.05
N GLU A 148 17.99 2.52 -9.32
CA GLU A 148 17.19 3.47 -10.07
C GLU A 148 15.70 3.29 -9.78
N LEU A 149 14.96 4.36 -9.99
CA LEU A 149 13.52 4.35 -10.12
C LEU A 149 13.16 4.22 -11.60
N VAL A 150 12.30 3.28 -11.95
CA VAL A 150 11.81 3.07 -13.32
C VAL A 150 10.34 3.43 -13.41
N PHE A 151 9.94 4.17 -14.44
CA PHE A 151 8.55 4.50 -14.72
C PHE A 151 8.08 3.79 -15.99
N ILE A 152 7.07 2.95 -15.85
CA ILE A 152 6.66 1.97 -16.86
C ILE A 152 5.14 1.95 -17.04
N ARG A 153 4.67 1.88 -18.28
CA ARG A 153 3.23 1.76 -18.56
C ARG A 153 2.69 0.43 -18.04
N ALA A 154 1.61 0.49 -17.24
CA ALA A 154 1.09 -0.67 -16.52
C ALA A 154 0.68 -1.82 -17.45
N ARG A 155 0.07 -1.50 -18.61
CA ARG A 155 -0.46 -2.50 -19.54
C ARG A 155 0.51 -2.95 -20.63
N THR A 156 1.54 -2.18 -20.97
CA THR A 156 2.43 -2.52 -22.10
C THR A 156 3.84 -2.90 -21.67
N GLY A 157 4.25 -2.53 -20.46
CA GLY A 157 5.63 -2.73 -20.02
C GLY A 157 6.63 -1.79 -20.70
N GLU A 158 6.13 -0.74 -21.38
CA GLU A 158 6.96 0.28 -22.00
C GLU A 158 7.58 1.16 -20.91
N GLU A 159 8.90 1.08 -20.76
CA GLU A 159 9.68 1.99 -19.92
C GLU A 159 9.66 3.40 -20.56
N ARG A 160 9.09 4.37 -19.85
CA ARG A 160 9.04 5.76 -20.28
C ARG A 160 10.32 6.50 -19.92
N TRP A 161 10.81 6.26 -18.71
CA TRP A 161 12.06 6.82 -18.21
C TRP A 161 12.53 6.05 -16.98
N SER A 162 13.81 6.24 -16.65
CA SER A 162 14.44 5.73 -15.44
C SER A 162 15.41 6.78 -14.89
N THR A 163 15.59 6.81 -13.57
CA THR A 163 16.49 7.77 -12.91
C THR A 163 17.22 7.14 -11.73
N ALA A 164 18.54 7.29 -11.70
CA ALA A 164 19.38 6.87 -10.57
C ALA A 164 19.49 7.93 -9.45
N LYS A 165 18.88 9.10 -9.65
CA LYS A 165 18.96 10.23 -8.72
C LYS A 165 17.95 10.11 -7.56
N PHE A 166 16.85 9.38 -7.77
CA PHE A 166 15.89 9.05 -6.71
C PHE A 166 16.17 7.63 -6.21
N LYS A 167 16.57 7.50 -4.94
CA LYS A 167 17.04 6.21 -4.38
C LYS A 167 16.10 5.70 -3.31
N GLY A 168 15.87 4.39 -3.25
CA GLY A 168 14.94 3.75 -2.31
C GLY A 168 13.53 3.65 -2.88
N VAL A 169 12.57 3.29 -2.02
CA VAL A 169 11.18 3.07 -2.43
C VAL A 169 10.37 4.36 -2.41
N VAL A 170 9.52 4.56 -3.40
CA VAL A 170 8.53 5.65 -3.39
C VAL A 170 7.55 5.37 -2.27
N GLY A 171 7.53 6.21 -1.24
CA GLY A 171 6.61 6.03 -0.12
C GLY A 171 5.24 6.63 -0.38
N LYS A 172 5.24 7.88 -0.84
CA LYS A 172 4.05 8.61 -1.25
C LYS A 172 4.41 9.63 -2.31
N TYR A 173 3.42 9.97 -3.12
CA TYR A 173 3.54 10.98 -4.14
C TYR A 173 2.33 11.91 -4.12
N ALA A 174 2.50 13.08 -4.72
CA ALA A 174 1.43 14.02 -5.04
C ALA A 174 1.65 14.54 -6.46
N ILE A 175 0.63 14.46 -7.31
CA ILE A 175 0.65 15.00 -8.66
C ILE A 175 0.32 16.49 -8.61
N THR A 176 1.07 17.28 -9.35
CA THR A 176 0.81 18.71 -9.52
C THR A 176 0.02 18.94 -10.82
N PRO A 177 -0.84 19.97 -10.91
CA PRO A 177 -1.63 20.24 -12.10
C PRO A 177 -0.82 20.50 -13.37
N ASP A 178 0.44 20.95 -13.22
CA ASP A 178 1.39 21.25 -14.29
C ASP A 178 2.19 20.03 -14.79
N GLY A 179 1.82 18.81 -14.37
CA GLY A 179 2.39 17.56 -14.88
C GLY A 179 3.71 17.16 -14.22
N TYR A 180 3.91 17.55 -12.97
CA TYR A 180 5.02 17.07 -12.14
C TYR A 180 4.49 16.18 -11.03
N MET A 181 5.39 15.41 -10.45
CA MET A 181 5.12 14.54 -9.32
C MET A 181 6.11 14.88 -8.21
N VAL A 182 5.57 15.23 -7.04
CA VAL A 182 6.38 15.36 -5.83
C VAL A 182 6.35 14.02 -5.11
N MET A 183 7.51 13.49 -4.74
CA MET A 183 7.64 12.18 -4.09
C MET A 183 8.56 12.24 -2.90
N VAL A 184 8.31 11.36 -1.93
CA VAL A 184 9.24 11.05 -0.85
C VAL A 184 9.73 9.61 -0.98
N ASN A 185 11.02 9.40 -0.76
CA ASN A 185 11.60 8.06 -0.72
C ASN A 185 11.61 7.51 0.72
N PHE A 186 11.72 6.19 0.87
CA PHE A 186 12.09 5.54 2.12
C PHE A 186 13.06 4.39 1.87
N VAL A 187 13.69 3.95 2.94
CA VAL A 187 14.44 2.70 2.94
C VAL A 187 13.41 1.55 2.98
N PRO A 188 13.37 0.66 1.98
CA PRO A 188 12.51 -0.52 2.07
C PRO A 188 12.95 -1.42 3.22
N SER A 189 11.98 -2.06 3.86
CA SER A 189 12.19 -2.90 5.04
C SER A 189 13.18 -4.05 4.76
N SER A 190 13.14 -4.58 3.54
CA SER A 190 13.94 -5.69 3.02
C SER A 190 15.42 -5.33 2.78
N LEU A 191 15.76 -4.05 2.61
CA LEU A 191 17.12 -3.62 2.23
C LEU A 191 17.79 -2.69 3.27
N GLY A 192 17.20 -2.53 4.46
CA GLY A 192 17.55 -1.45 5.39
C GLY A 192 18.98 -1.40 5.91
N ALA A 193 19.69 -2.53 5.97
CA ALA A 193 21.09 -2.58 6.37
C ALA A 193 22.08 -2.52 5.18
N LEU A 194 21.60 -2.66 3.94
CA LEU A 194 22.43 -2.81 2.74
C LEU A 194 22.48 -1.56 1.85
N PHE A 195 21.60 -0.59 2.10
CA PHE A 195 21.51 0.64 1.33
C PHE A 195 22.52 1.69 1.83
N THR A 196 23.79 1.51 1.49
CA THR A 196 24.84 2.49 1.82
C THR A 196 24.56 3.83 1.13
N GLY A 197 24.55 4.91 1.89
CA GLY A 197 24.34 6.26 1.37
C GLY A 197 22.89 6.62 1.03
N PHE A 198 21.91 5.87 1.52
CA PHE A 198 20.51 6.31 1.47
C PHE A 198 20.34 7.63 2.24
N LYS A 199 19.54 8.53 1.66
CA LYS A 199 19.12 9.78 2.29
C LYS A 199 17.61 9.90 2.10
N ASN A 200 16.92 10.31 3.16
CA ASN A 200 15.57 10.81 3.05
C ASN A 200 15.56 11.97 2.05
N GLN A 201 14.82 11.80 0.97
CA GLN A 201 14.74 12.68 -0.18
C GLN A 201 13.27 12.96 -0.47
N ILE A 202 12.97 14.24 -0.60
CA ILE A 202 11.77 14.73 -1.25
C ILE A 202 12.18 15.34 -2.58
N ALA A 203 11.50 15.00 -3.67
CA ALA A 203 11.87 15.48 -5.00
C ALA A 203 10.63 15.81 -5.83
N LYS A 204 10.71 16.90 -6.60
CA LYS A 204 9.78 17.19 -7.69
C LYS A 204 10.38 16.70 -8.99
N ILE A 205 9.68 15.80 -9.66
CA ILE A 205 10.09 15.16 -10.91
C ILE A 205 9.11 15.49 -12.01
N ASP A 206 9.61 15.75 -13.21
CA ASP A 206 8.78 15.84 -14.42
C ASP A 206 8.32 14.45 -14.84
N ILE A 207 7.01 14.21 -14.80
CA ILE A 207 6.41 12.90 -15.08
C ILE A 207 6.66 12.46 -16.52
N ARG A 208 6.89 13.41 -17.44
CA ARG A 208 7.01 13.13 -18.86
C ARG A 208 8.34 12.45 -19.19
N ASN A 209 9.41 12.81 -18.48
CA ASN A 209 10.77 12.41 -18.83
C ASN A 209 11.65 11.95 -17.64
N GLY A 210 11.20 12.07 -16.39
CA GLY A 210 11.94 11.65 -15.20
C GLY A 210 12.99 12.66 -14.70
N ASP A 211 13.01 13.88 -15.25
CA ASP A 211 13.94 14.91 -14.82
C ASP A 211 13.59 15.43 -13.41
N ILE A 212 14.59 15.45 -12.53
CA ILE A 212 14.47 16.08 -11.22
C ILE A 212 14.54 17.60 -11.40
N ILE A 213 13.45 18.28 -11.06
CA ILE A 213 13.35 19.74 -11.07
C ILE A 213 14.03 20.33 -9.83
N TRP A 214 13.74 19.73 -8.67
CA TRP A 214 14.45 20.00 -7.43
C TRP A 214 14.40 18.77 -6.53
N GLU A 215 15.36 18.71 -5.62
CA GLU A 215 15.40 17.73 -4.53
C GLU A 215 15.78 18.43 -3.24
N ASN A 216 15.26 17.92 -2.13
CA ASN A 216 15.64 18.32 -0.79
C ASN A 216 15.60 17.11 0.14
N THR A 217 16.11 17.26 1.36
CA THR A 217 16.01 16.26 2.42
C THR A 217 14.82 16.56 3.31
N TYR A 218 14.21 15.50 3.86
CA TYR A 218 13.22 15.63 4.92
C TYR A 218 13.65 14.87 6.18
N VAL A 219 13.14 15.32 7.32
CA VAL A 219 13.39 14.73 8.63
C VAL A 219 12.18 13.87 9.04
N GLY A 220 12.44 12.72 9.65
CA GLY A 220 11.39 11.80 10.10
C GLY A 220 11.63 10.37 9.63
N ARG A 221 10.80 9.46 10.13
CA ARG A 221 10.79 8.05 9.72
C ARG A 221 9.42 7.70 9.17
N ALA A 222 9.37 6.95 8.07
CA ALA A 222 8.12 6.33 7.65
C ALA A 222 7.69 5.30 8.68
N GLU A 223 6.77 5.69 9.53
CA GLU A 223 6.09 4.75 10.42
C GLU A 223 4.93 4.09 9.70
N ARG A 224 4.61 2.87 10.12
CA ARG A 224 3.50 2.09 9.57
C ARG A 224 2.61 1.61 10.69
N LYS A 225 1.32 1.50 10.39
CA LYS A 225 0.37 0.80 11.24
C LYS A 225 0.84 -0.65 11.44
N VAL A 226 0.88 -1.12 12.68
CA VAL A 226 1.40 -2.43 13.09
C VAL A 226 0.57 -3.57 12.50
N ILE A 227 -0.73 -3.30 12.27
CA ILE A 227 -1.69 -4.26 11.70
C ILE A 227 -1.76 -4.10 10.18
N SER A 228 -2.28 -2.97 9.67
CA SER A 228 -2.53 -2.78 8.23
C SER A 228 -1.27 -2.48 7.41
N ARG A 229 -0.15 -2.15 8.05
CA ARG A 229 1.10 -1.72 7.39
C ARG A 229 1.00 -0.43 6.58
N GLU A 230 -0.15 0.23 6.57
CA GLU A 230 -0.33 1.55 5.99
C GLU A 230 0.65 2.55 6.62
N PHE A 231 1.24 3.39 5.79
CA PHE A 231 2.11 4.45 6.26
C PHE A 231 1.35 5.53 7.05
N LEU A 232 1.98 6.03 8.11
CA LEU A 232 1.48 7.10 8.97
C LEU A 232 2.08 8.45 8.56
N TYR A 233 1.90 8.82 7.30
CA TYR A 233 2.28 10.15 6.81
C TYR A 233 1.42 10.56 5.62
N ASP A 234 1.40 11.87 5.38
CA ASP A 234 0.74 12.49 4.26
C ASP A 234 1.68 13.39 3.46
N LEU A 235 1.43 13.47 2.16
CA LEU A 235 2.15 14.31 1.22
C LEU A 235 1.12 14.90 0.28
N PHE A 236 1.02 16.23 0.27
CA PHE A 236 0.10 16.92 -0.62
C PHE A 236 0.66 18.27 -1.05
N VAL A 237 0.04 18.82 -2.09
CA VAL A 237 0.38 20.12 -2.67
C VAL A 237 -0.78 21.06 -2.39
N ASP A 238 -0.48 22.24 -1.87
CA ASP A 238 -1.46 23.29 -1.62
C ASP A 238 -0.91 24.63 -2.12
N GLY A 239 -1.48 25.12 -3.22
CA GLY A 239 -1.01 26.32 -3.89
C GLY A 239 0.45 26.21 -4.33
N ASP A 240 1.30 27.07 -3.77
CA ASP A 240 2.73 27.17 -4.05
C ASP A 240 3.59 26.36 -3.08
N LYS A 241 2.99 25.47 -2.27
CA LYS A 241 3.67 24.72 -1.21
C LYS A 241 3.46 23.22 -1.32
N VAL A 242 4.45 22.47 -0.83
CA VAL A 242 4.40 21.03 -0.60
C VAL A 242 4.42 20.77 0.89
N MET A 243 3.49 19.96 1.36
CA MET A 243 3.29 19.65 2.76
C MET A 243 3.59 18.18 2.97
N LEU A 244 4.55 17.89 3.83
CA LEU A 244 4.90 16.54 4.27
C LEU A 244 4.58 16.42 5.76
N MET A 245 3.52 15.67 6.06
CA MET A 245 3.07 15.38 7.42
C MET A 245 3.57 14.01 7.83
N MET A 246 4.43 13.92 8.84
CA MET A 246 4.95 12.67 9.41
C MET A 246 4.79 12.73 10.94
N ASN A 247 5.85 12.43 11.71
CA ASN A 247 6.00 12.78 13.12
C ASN A 247 6.32 14.29 13.29
N GLY A 248 5.50 15.13 12.67
CA GLY A 248 5.76 16.54 12.46
C GLY A 248 5.14 17.04 11.16
N TYR A 249 5.36 18.31 10.87
CA TYR A 249 4.89 18.98 9.67
C TYR A 249 6.06 19.70 9.02
N GLN A 250 6.28 19.46 7.73
CA GLN A 250 7.37 20.07 6.96
C GLN A 250 6.79 20.71 5.70
N VAL A 251 7.15 21.97 5.46
CA VAL A 251 6.63 22.74 4.33
C VAL A 251 7.78 23.18 3.43
N TYR A 252 7.61 22.93 2.14
CA TYR A 252 8.57 23.27 1.10
C TYR A 252 7.91 24.17 0.06
N ASP A 253 8.67 25.10 -0.51
CA ASP A 253 8.26 25.85 -1.69
C ASP A 253 8.17 24.92 -2.91
N LEU A 254 7.02 24.86 -3.57
CA LEU A 254 6.77 23.94 -4.68
C LEU A 254 7.65 24.21 -5.91
N LYS A 255 8.08 25.46 -6.10
CA LYS A 255 8.85 25.88 -7.27
C LYS A 255 10.33 25.53 -7.12
N THR A 256 10.89 25.73 -5.94
CA THR A 256 12.33 25.67 -5.67
C THR A 256 12.75 24.47 -4.82
N GLY A 257 11.81 23.86 -4.08
CA GLY A 257 12.08 22.84 -3.10
C GLY A 257 12.69 23.37 -1.80
N ALA A 258 12.79 24.70 -1.63
CA ALA A 258 13.35 25.30 -0.42
C ALA A 258 12.47 24.98 0.79
N SER A 259 13.10 24.57 1.90
CA SER A 259 12.38 24.41 3.17
C SER A 259 11.91 25.78 3.65
N LEU A 260 10.61 25.93 3.88
CA LEU A 260 10.01 27.16 4.37
C LEU A 260 9.95 27.16 5.90
N TRP A 261 9.43 26.08 6.48
CA TRP A 261 9.43 25.85 7.92
C TRP A 261 9.10 24.38 8.24
N SER A 262 9.37 23.98 9.48
CA SER A 262 8.96 22.70 10.03
C SER A 262 8.52 22.84 11.49
N ALA A 263 7.62 21.95 11.91
CA ALA A 263 7.20 21.77 13.29
C ALA A 263 7.31 20.30 13.65
N ALA A 264 7.85 19.99 14.82
CA ALA A 264 7.82 18.66 15.40
C ALA A 264 6.79 18.65 16.53
N PHE A 265 6.01 17.59 16.65
CA PHE A 265 5.02 17.38 17.71
C PHE A 265 4.82 15.87 17.90
N ASP A 266 4.35 15.47 19.08
CA ASP A 266 4.07 14.07 19.39
C ASP A 266 2.56 13.78 19.34
N TYR A 267 2.17 12.78 18.54
CA TYR A 267 0.79 12.28 18.48
C TYR A 267 0.56 11.06 19.37
N THR A 268 1.58 10.63 20.11
CA THR A 268 1.49 9.47 20.99
C THR A 268 0.88 9.92 22.31
N PRO A 269 -0.37 9.55 22.62
CA PRO A 269 -0.98 10.02 23.84
C PRO A 269 -0.35 9.31 25.04
N ASP A 270 0.10 10.08 26.02
CA ASP A 270 0.58 9.54 27.27
C ASP A 270 -0.50 8.70 27.98
N GLY A 271 -0.13 7.49 28.39
CA GLY A 271 -0.98 6.62 29.20
C GLY A 271 -2.07 5.82 28.45
N ILE A 272 -2.19 5.91 27.12
CA ILE A 272 -3.15 5.07 26.39
C ILE A 272 -2.64 3.64 26.24
N GLY A 273 -3.24 2.75 27.03
CA GLY A 273 -3.37 1.32 26.78
C GLY A 273 -2.08 0.52 26.72
N LYS A 274 -1.68 -0.12 27.84
CA LYS A 274 -0.76 -1.25 27.76
C LYS A 274 -1.32 -2.28 26.78
N ARG A 275 -0.45 -2.82 25.91
CA ARG A 275 -0.80 -3.94 25.02
C ARG A 275 -1.61 -4.97 25.83
N PRO A 276 -2.81 -5.37 25.38
CA PRO A 276 -3.57 -6.43 26.03
C PRO A 276 -2.72 -7.69 26.19
N ALA A 277 -2.86 -8.40 27.31
CA ALA A 277 -1.96 -9.53 27.66
C ALA A 277 -1.84 -10.56 26.53
N ASP A 278 -2.94 -10.82 25.82
CA ASP A 278 -3.02 -11.84 24.77
C ASP A 278 -2.81 -11.29 23.34
N ALA A 279 -2.58 -9.99 23.19
CA ALA A 279 -2.40 -9.39 21.87
C ALA A 279 -0.99 -9.67 21.33
N ARG A 280 -0.90 -10.35 20.17
CA ARG A 280 0.37 -10.54 19.44
C ARG A 280 0.90 -9.23 18.83
N LYS A 281 -0.02 -8.35 18.41
CA LYS A 281 0.25 -7.04 17.79
C LYS A 281 -0.74 -6.03 18.36
N PHE A 282 -0.30 -4.81 18.61
CA PHE A 282 -1.13 -3.72 19.12
C PHE A 282 -0.57 -2.39 18.65
N GLY A 283 -1.46 -1.46 18.35
CA GLY A 283 -1.14 -0.10 17.96
C GLY A 283 -2.40 0.74 18.07
N ILE A 284 -2.23 2.00 18.48
CA ILE A 284 -3.29 2.98 18.60
C ILE A 284 -3.06 4.00 17.49
N TYR A 285 -4.09 4.23 16.67
CA TYR A 285 -4.03 5.15 15.53
C TYR A 285 -5.25 6.06 15.57
N GLY A 286 -5.08 7.32 15.15
CA GLY A 286 -6.18 8.30 15.15
C GLY A 286 -6.68 8.67 16.56
N ALA A 287 -5.87 8.47 17.59
CA ALA A 287 -6.21 8.88 18.95
C ALA A 287 -6.01 10.38 19.19
N VAL A 288 -5.21 11.03 18.34
CA VAL A 288 -5.04 12.48 18.29
C VAL A 288 -5.61 12.99 16.98
N ALA A 289 -6.22 14.17 17.02
CA ALA A 289 -6.73 14.83 15.83
C ALA A 289 -5.60 15.23 14.89
N ASP A 290 -5.84 15.14 13.58
CA ASP A 290 -4.92 15.65 12.58
C ASP A 290 -4.74 17.17 12.72
N PRO A 291 -3.57 17.73 12.35
CA PRO A 291 -3.34 19.16 12.34
C PRO A 291 -4.38 19.89 11.50
N VAL A 292 -4.87 21.00 12.01
CA VAL A 292 -5.83 21.85 11.30
C VAL A 292 -5.12 23.10 10.82
N ARG A 293 -5.24 23.39 9.52
CA ARG A 293 -4.73 24.63 8.94
C ARG A 293 -5.84 25.65 8.77
N VAL A 294 -5.61 26.87 9.23
CA VAL A 294 -6.51 28.00 9.02
C VAL A 294 -5.70 29.19 8.52
N GLY A 295 -5.80 29.50 7.23
CA GLY A 295 -4.95 30.50 6.59
C GLY A 295 -3.48 30.10 6.66
N ASP A 296 -2.68 30.96 7.29
CA ASP A 296 -1.24 30.74 7.51
C ASP A 296 -0.91 30.05 8.84
N ASP A 297 -1.93 29.77 9.68
CA ASP A 297 -1.76 29.13 10.98
C ASP A 297 -1.93 27.61 10.90
N LEU A 298 -1.08 26.87 11.63
CA LEU A 298 -1.23 25.44 11.88
C LEU A 298 -1.56 25.20 13.36
N TYR A 299 -2.71 24.59 13.61
CA TYR A 299 -3.15 24.17 14.94
C TYR A 299 -2.84 22.68 15.11
N VAL A 300 -2.08 22.35 16.14
CA VAL A 300 -1.66 20.98 16.46
C VAL A 300 -2.02 20.66 17.90
N LEU A 301 -2.39 19.41 18.17
CA LEU A 301 -2.49 18.90 19.53
C LEU A 301 -1.20 18.12 19.82
N ASP A 302 -0.33 18.73 20.62
CA ASP A 302 0.91 18.10 21.09
C ASP A 302 0.64 17.36 22.40
N MET A 303 1.00 16.08 22.44
CA MET A 303 0.80 15.20 23.59
C MET A 303 2.07 14.98 24.43
N SER A 304 3.16 15.71 24.13
CA SER A 304 4.43 15.65 24.86
C SER A 304 4.44 16.32 26.25
#